data_AF-A0A1B3B2M8-F1
#
_entry.id   AF-A0A1B3B2M8-F1
#
_cell.length_a   1.000
_cell.length_b   1.000
_cell.length_c   1.000
_cell.angle_alpha   90.00
_cell.angle_beta   90.00
_cell.angle_gamma   90.00
#
_symmetry.space_group_name_H-M   'P 1'
#
loop_
_entity.id
_entity.type
_entity.pdbx_description
1 polymer ?
#
loop_
_entity_poly.entity_id
_entity_poly.type
_entity_poly.pdbx_seq_one_letter_code
_entity_poly.pdbx_strand_id
1 'polypeptide(L)' 'GQEEQGGVSQIGLTAVAVGCRELEYIAAYVSDITNGALESIGTFCKNLYDFRLVLLGQQNKIADLPLDNGVRALLR' A
#
# COMPACT_ATOMS: atom_id res chain seq x y z
N GLY A 1 27.50 3.15 -7.96
CA GLY A 1 26.70 2.03 -7.44
C GLY A 1 25.30 2.54 -7.30
N GLN A 2 24.31 1.86 -7.88
CA GLN A 2 22.92 2.25 -7.71
C GLN A 2 22.59 2.03 -6.23
N GLU A 3 22.41 3.13 -5.49
CA GLU A 3 21.78 3.07 -4.19
C GLU A 3 20.43 2.40 -4.39
N GLU A 4 20.27 1.25 -3.75
CA GLU A 4 19.00 0.54 -3.61
C GLU A 4 18.08 1.51 -2.86
N GLN A 5 17.38 2.39 -3.60
CA GLN A 5 16.51 3.39 -3.01
C GLN A 5 15.47 2.63 -2.20
N GLY A 6 15.55 2.73 -0.87
CA GLY A 6 14.68 2.06 0.07
C GLY A 6 13.22 2.43 -0.17
N GLY A 7 12.54 1.67 -1.02
CA GLY A 7 11.13 1.82 -1.32
C GLY A 7 10.29 1.26 -0.18
N VAL A 8 9.13 1.88 0.06
CA VAL A 8 8.13 1.30 0.96
C VAL A 8 7.61 0.01 0.32
N SER A 9 7.61 -1.08 1.07
CA SER A 9 7.04 -2.37 0.66
C SER A 9 5.65 -2.58 1.27
N GLN A 10 4.95 -3.62 0.81
CA GLN A 10 3.69 -4.11 1.37
C GLN A 10 3.73 -4.30 2.90
N ILE A 11 4.89 -4.68 3.46
CA ILE A 11 5.07 -4.86 4.91
C ILE A 11 4.95 -3.52 5.63
N GLY A 12 5.64 -2.49 5.14
CA GLY A 12 5.58 -1.15 5.72
C GLY A 12 4.17 -0.55 5.62
N LEU A 13 3.52 -0.73 4.47
CA LEU A 13 2.15 -0.26 4.27
C LEU A 13 1.16 -0.92 5.24
N THR A 14 1.32 -2.23 5.46
CA THR A 14 0.49 -3.01 6.41
C THR A 14 0.73 -2.57 7.84
N ALA A 15 1.98 -2.35 8.24
CA ALA A 15 2.32 -1.86 9.57
C ALA A 15 1.70 -0.49 9.87
N VAL A 16 1.73 0.43 8.89
CA VAL A 16 1.04 1.73 8.99
C VAL A 16 -0.46 1.53 9.13
N ALA A 17 -1.08 0.69 8.32
CA ALA A 17 -2.52 0.43 8.39
C ALA A 17 -2.95 -0.06 9.79
N VAL A 18 -2.21 -1.04 10.34
CA VAL A 18 -2.53 -1.63 11.65
C VAL A 18 -2.26 -0.65 12.79
N GLY A 19 -1.16 0.13 12.71
CA GLY A 19 -0.71 1.03 13.77
C GLY A 19 -1.41 2.39 13.78
N CYS A 20 -1.85 2.89 12.63
CA CYS A 20 -2.43 4.23 12.45
C CYS A 20 -3.90 4.13 12.02
N ARG A 21 -4.80 3.82 12.96
CA ARG A 21 -6.24 3.65 12.66
C ARG A 21 -6.98 4.96 12.38
N GLU A 22 -6.48 6.05 12.95
CA GLU A 22 -6.97 7.42 12.73
C GLU A 22 -6.35 8.07 11.48
N LEU A 23 -5.76 7.27 10.58
CA LEU A 23 -5.11 7.80 9.38
C LEU A 23 -6.16 8.40 8.44
N GLU A 24 -5.98 9.68 8.16
CA GLU A 24 -6.87 10.50 7.31
C GLU A 24 -6.37 10.65 5.88
N TYR A 25 -5.05 10.64 5.71
CA TYR A 25 -4.37 10.89 4.44
C TYR A 25 -3.13 10.00 4.30
N ILE A 26 -2.92 9.42 3.11
CA ILE A 26 -1.67 8.76 2.76
C ILE A 26 -1.31 8.93 1.28
N ALA A 27 -0.05 9.27 1.02
CA ALA A 27 0.55 9.21 -0.31
C ALA A 27 1.85 8.40 -0.23
N ALA A 28 1.88 7.25 -0.89
CA ALA A 28 3.00 6.32 -0.82
C ALA A 28 3.56 5.99 -2.20
N TYR A 29 4.89 6.10 -2.32
CA TYR A 29 5.65 5.57 -3.44
C TYR A 29 6.22 4.22 -3.01
N VAL A 30 5.70 3.15 -3.60
CA VAL A 30 6.01 1.78 -3.22
C VAL A 30 6.80 1.07 -4.31
N SER A 31 7.70 0.17 -3.93
CA SER A 31 8.44 -0.69 -4.87
C SER A 31 7.79 -2.07 -5.06
N ASP A 32 6.94 -2.48 -4.12
CA ASP A 32 6.16 -3.73 -4.15
C ASP A 32 4.83 -3.53 -3.41
N ILE A 33 3.80 -4.29 -3.80
CA ILE A 33 2.43 -4.18 -3.28
C ILE A 33 1.68 -5.50 -3.42
N THR A 34 0.71 -5.76 -2.52
CA THR A 34 -0.19 -6.93 -2.57
C THR A 34 -1.64 -6.54 -2.26
N ASN A 35 -2.60 -7.41 -2.59
CA ASN A 35 -4.00 -7.21 -2.20
C ASN A 35 -4.14 -7.11 -0.68
N GLY A 36 -3.43 -7.95 0.07
CA GLY A 36 -3.50 -7.97 1.54
C GLY A 36 -3.07 -6.66 2.22
N ALA A 37 -2.12 -5.92 1.63
CA ALA A 37 -1.73 -4.62 2.15
C ALA A 37 -2.84 -3.57 1.96
N LEU A 38 -3.50 -3.57 0.80
CA LEU A 38 -4.63 -2.68 0.52
C LEU A 38 -5.87 -3.05 1.34
N GLU A 39 -6.14 -4.34 1.51
CA GLU A 39 -7.19 -4.85 2.40
C GLU A 39 -6.95 -4.41 3.85
N SER A 40 -5.70 -4.42 4.31
CA SER A 40 -5.36 -3.94 5.65
C SER A 40 -5.67 -2.44 5.81
N ILE A 41 -5.33 -1.61 4.82
CA ILE A 41 -5.70 -0.18 4.84
C ILE A 41 -7.21 -0.02 4.89
N GLY A 42 -7.94 -0.67 3.96
CA GLY A 42 -9.40 -0.60 3.90
C GLY A 42 -10.07 -1.11 5.18
N THR A 43 -9.43 -2.04 5.89
CA THR A 43 -9.95 -2.60 7.14
C THR A 43 -9.70 -1.68 8.34
N PHE A 44 -8.48 -1.15 8.48
CA PHE A 44 -8.05 -0.49 9.71
C PHE A 44 -8.10 1.05 9.68
N CYS A 45 -7.97 1.67 8.51
CA CYS A 45 -7.92 3.13 8.36
C CYS A 45 -9.29 3.67 7.92
N LYS A 46 -10.30 3.59 8.81
CA LYS A 46 -11.69 3.96 8.48
C LYS A 46 -11.93 5.46 8.30
N ASN A 47 -11.01 6.29 8.78
CA ASN A 47 -11.07 7.75 8.64
C ASN A 47 -10.34 8.26 7.38
N LEU A 48 -9.82 7.35 6.55
CA LEU A 48 -9.03 7.69 5.37
C LEU A 48 -9.93 8.29 4.27
N TYR A 49 -9.65 9.53 3.87
CA TYR A 49 -10.41 10.22 2.81
C TYR A 49 -9.58 10.54 1.57
N ASP A 50 -8.24 10.54 1.65
CA ASP A 50 -7.36 10.69 0.49
C ASP A 50 -6.24 9.63 0.55
N PHE A 51 -6.29 8.73 -0.44
CA PHE A 51 -5.36 7.63 -0.64
C PHE A 51 -4.71 7.76 -2.01
N ARG A 52 -3.38 7.88 -2.03
CA ARG A 52 -2.57 7.91 -3.25
C ARG A 52 -1.46 6.87 -3.18
N LEU A 53 -1.39 6.04 -4.20
CA LEU A 53 -0.36 5.01 -4.31
C LEU A 53 0.28 5.09 -5.69
N VAL A 54 1.60 5.17 -5.73
CA VAL A 54 2.39 5.12 -6.97
C VAL A 54 3.36 3.94 -6.86
N LEU A 55 3.25 3.01 -7.79
CA LEU A 55 4.17 1.88 -7.89
C LEU A 55 5.40 2.27 -8.72
N LEU A 56 6.57 2.31 -8.08
CA LEU A 56 7.85 2.59 -8.72
C LEU A 56 8.33 1.33 -9.43
N GLY A 57 8.31 1.37 -10.77
CA GLY A 57 8.63 0.22 -11.61
C GLY A 57 10.12 -0.08 -11.68
N GLN A 58 10.59 -1.08 -10.91
CA GLN A 58 11.85 -1.77 -11.22
C GLN A 58 12.00 -3.16 -10.59
N GLN A 59 10.93 -3.93 -10.36
CA GLN A 59 11.07 -5.35 -10.00
C GLN A 59 10.24 -6.24 -10.93
N ASN A 60 10.92 -7.14 -11.64
CA ASN A 60 10.40 -7.98 -12.72
C ASN A 60 9.30 -8.99 -12.29
N LYS A 61 8.85 -8.97 -11.04
CA LYS A 61 7.76 -9.80 -10.51
C LYS A 61 7.08 -9.08 -9.35
N ILE A 62 6.07 -8.26 -9.64
CA ILE A 62 5.12 -7.83 -8.60
C ILE A 62 4.40 -9.09 -8.11
N ALA A 63 4.39 -9.31 -6.80
CA ALA A 63 4.03 -10.61 -6.24
C ALA A 63 2.56 -11.00 -6.45
N ASP A 64 1.67 -10.01 -6.63
CA ASP A 64 0.22 -10.22 -6.51
C ASP A 64 -0.60 -9.25 -7.39
N LEU A 65 -0.28 -9.21 -8.69
CA LEU A 65 -1.18 -8.60 -9.69
C LEU A 65 -2.19 -9.65 -10.20
N PRO A 66 -3.47 -9.30 -10.41
CA PRO A 66 -4.09 -7.98 -10.25
C PRO A 66 -4.46 -7.61 -8.78
N LEU A 67 -4.63 -6.30 -8.51
CA LEU A 67 -4.93 -5.74 -7.17
C LEU A 67 -6.42 -5.41 -6.95
N ASP A 68 -7.31 -6.02 -7.73
CA ASP A 68 -8.73 -5.69 -7.77
C ASP A 68 -9.45 -5.91 -6.43
N ASN A 69 -9.14 -7.01 -5.73
CA ASN A 69 -9.71 -7.28 -4.41
C ASN A 69 -9.26 -6.27 -3.35
N GLY A 70 -7.98 -5.91 -3.38
CA GLY A 70 -7.38 -4.90 -2.51
C GLY A 70 -7.98 -3.53 -2.74
N VAL A 71 -8.09 -3.09 -4.00
CA VAL A 71 -8.74 -1.82 -4.34
C VAL A 71 -10.21 -1.81 -3.92
N ARG A 72 -10.93 -2.93 -4.11
CA ARG A 72 -12.32 -3.05 -3.66
C ARG A 72 -12.47 -2.87 -2.15
N ALA A 73 -11.49 -3.30 -1.36
CA ALA A 73 -11.52 -3.13 0.09
C ALA A 73 -11.37 -1.65 0.53
N LEU A 74 -10.69 -0.82 -0.27
CA LEU A 74 -10.56 0.62 0.00
C LEU A 74 -11.87 1.41 -0.23
N LEU A 75 -12.82 0.83 -0.98
CA LEU A 75 -14.10 1.47 -1.29
C LEU A 75 -15.19 1.19 -0.23
N ARG A 76 -14.87 0.46 0.86
CA ARG A 76 -15.84 -0.04 1.85
C ARG A 76 -15.87 0.72 3.17
#